data_AF-A0A5M6CVU5-F1
#
_entry.id   AF-A0A5M6CVU5-F1
#
_cell.length_a   1.000
_cell.length_b   1.000
_cell.length_c   1.000
_cell.angle_alpha   90.00
_cell.angle_beta   90.00
_cell.angle_gamma   90.00
#
_symmetry.space_group_name_H-M   'P 1'
#
loop_
_entity.id
_entity.type
_entity.pdbx_description
1 polymer ?
#
loop_
_entity_poly.entity_id
_entity_poly.type
_entity_poly.pdbx_seq_one_letter_code
_entity_poly.pdbx_strand_id
1 'polypeptide(L)'
;MNRFAKAALGMAAAYTGLQLTRTIIRRNREFDWRGKRVIITGASRGLGLVIARQLADHGARLAITARSQEDLAVAARELEQRGAEVLALPCDVRVRDEVAGFVEQVTSQFGSVDVLINVAGIITVGPIDAMTFEDFEDSMRTNCWSVLHTSLEVLPHMRAARWGRIVNVASLGGKRAVPHMLPYAVSKFAMVGLSNGLRAELKHENIFVTTACPGLMRTGSPRNATFKGQHRDEYAWFSIGDSLPVLSMDAGMAAEQILDACQQGRGEVFIRSPLNVSILLQNLFPEVTQEILALAETVLPKMGGIGRRAAKGYESESAWSPSVLTTLTQQAAVANNQL
;
A
#
# COMPACT_ATOMS: atom_id res chain seq x y z
N MET A 1 -14.76 -2.56 -49.73
CA MET A 1 -14.15 -2.68 -48.38
C MET A 1 -13.71 -4.12 -48.16
N ASN A 2 -12.39 -4.37 -48.08
CA ASN A 2 -11.82 -5.73 -47.99
C ASN A 2 -12.21 -6.42 -46.66
N ARG A 3 -12.26 -7.76 -46.62
CA ARG A 3 -12.61 -8.57 -45.43
C ARG A 3 -11.85 -8.14 -44.17
N PHE A 4 -10.58 -7.75 -44.33
CA PHE A 4 -9.74 -7.22 -43.25
C PHE A 4 -10.29 -5.93 -42.62
N ALA A 5 -10.80 -5.00 -43.43
CA ALA A 5 -11.37 -3.75 -42.94
C ALA A 5 -12.69 -3.97 -42.19
N LYS A 6 -13.51 -4.93 -42.61
CA LYS A 6 -14.74 -5.33 -41.88
C LYS A 6 -14.41 -5.99 -40.54
N ALA A 7 -13.40 -6.86 -40.49
CA ALA A 7 -12.93 -7.47 -39.25
C ALA A 7 -12.35 -6.44 -38.28
N ALA A 8 -11.52 -5.52 -38.77
CA ALA A 8 -10.96 -4.42 -37.98
C ALA A 8 -12.05 -3.49 -37.41
N LEU A 9 -13.06 -3.13 -38.21
CA LEU A 9 -14.19 -2.32 -37.74
C LEU A 9 -15.00 -3.06 -36.66
N GLY A 10 -15.25 -4.36 -36.86
CA GLY A 10 -15.96 -5.20 -35.90
C GLY A 10 -15.23 -5.30 -34.56
N MET A 11 -13.91 -5.48 -34.58
CA MET A 11 -13.08 -5.49 -33.37
C MET A 11 -13.06 -4.12 -32.67
N ALA A 12 -12.95 -3.03 -33.43
CA ALA A 12 -12.98 -1.67 -32.87
C ALA A 12 -14.34 -1.34 -32.23
N ALA A 13 -15.45 -1.74 -32.86
CA ALA A 13 -16.79 -1.56 -32.33
C ALA A 13 -17.01 -2.40 -31.05
N ALA A 14 -16.59 -3.67 -31.05
CA ALA A 14 -16.67 -4.54 -29.87
C ALA A 14 -15.83 -4.01 -28.70
N TYR A 15 -14.61 -3.53 -28.98
CA TYR A 15 -13.76 -2.89 -27.97
C TYR A 15 -14.42 -1.64 -27.39
N THR A 16 -14.95 -0.76 -28.25
CA THR A 16 -15.63 0.47 -27.83
C THR A 16 -16.88 0.17 -26.99
N GLY A 17 -17.70 -0.80 -27.41
CA GLY A 17 -18.86 -1.25 -26.65
C GLY A 17 -18.49 -1.83 -25.28
N LEU A 18 -17.41 -2.61 -25.20
CA LEU A 18 -16.87 -3.13 -23.94
C LEU A 18 -16.39 -1.99 -23.01
N GLN A 19 -15.69 -0.98 -23.55
CA GLN A 19 -15.22 0.16 -22.77
C GLN A 19 -16.36 1.05 -22.28
N LEU A 20 -17.39 1.28 -23.11
CA LEU A 20 -18.60 2.00 -22.71
C LEU A 20 -19.32 1.28 -21.57
N THR A 21 -19.53 -0.03 -21.73
CA THR A 21 -20.17 -0.87 -20.69
C THR A 21 -19.38 -0.82 -19.39
N ARG A 22 -18.05 -0.95 -19.45
CA ARG A 22 -17.17 -0.82 -18.28
C ARG A 22 -17.28 0.55 -17.62
N THR A 23 -17.35 1.62 -18.40
CA THR A 23 -17.46 2.99 -17.89
C THR A 23 -18.79 3.22 -17.20
N ILE A 24 -19.89 2.74 -17.78
CA ILE A 24 -21.24 2.83 -17.18
C ILE A 24 -21.30 2.03 -15.86
N ILE A 25 -20.79 0.79 -15.86
CA ILE A 25 -20.73 -0.02 -14.64
C ILE A 25 -19.88 0.66 -13.55
N ARG A 26 -18.77 1.30 -13.93
CA ARG A 26 -17.91 2.04 -12.97
C ARG A 26 -18.64 3.24 -12.38
N ARG A 27 -19.29 4.05 -13.22
CA ARG A 27 -20.04 5.24 -12.77
C ARG A 27 -21.18 4.86 -11.83
N ASN A 28 -21.82 3.72 -12.06
CA ASN A 28 -22.87 3.21 -11.16
C ASN A 28 -22.35 2.63 -9.83
N ARG A 29 -21.03 2.41 -9.69
CA ARG A 29 -20.38 1.92 -8.45
C ARG A 29 -19.76 3.02 -7.60
N GLU A 30 -19.56 4.19 -8.20
CA GLU A 30 -18.98 5.36 -7.58
C GLU A 30 -19.86 5.82 -6.42
N PHE A 31 -19.20 6.25 -5.34
CA PHE A 31 -19.87 6.75 -4.15
C PHE A 31 -19.18 8.02 -3.65
N ASP A 32 -19.93 8.83 -2.93
CA ASP A 32 -19.41 10.02 -2.25
C ASP A 32 -18.78 9.60 -0.90
N TRP A 33 -17.56 10.07 -0.65
CA TRP A 33 -16.83 9.87 0.60
C TRP A 33 -17.47 10.57 1.79
N ARG A 34 -18.25 11.64 1.56
CA ARG A 34 -18.88 12.41 2.63
C ARG A 34 -19.71 11.52 3.55
N GLY A 35 -19.37 11.55 4.84
CA GLY A 35 -20.03 10.78 5.89
C GLY A 35 -19.72 9.28 5.89
N LYS A 36 -18.89 8.77 4.97
CA LYS A 36 -18.46 7.37 4.98
C LYS A 36 -17.56 7.11 6.18
N ARG A 37 -17.76 5.97 6.81
CA ARG A 37 -17.05 5.52 8.01
C ARG A 37 -15.86 4.67 7.57
N VAL A 38 -14.68 5.27 7.59
CA VAL A 38 -13.47 4.69 6.99
C VAL A 38 -12.48 4.30 8.09
N ILE A 39 -12.16 3.01 8.16
CA ILE A 39 -11.04 2.50 8.95
C ILE A 39 -9.76 2.61 8.12
N ILE A 40 -8.69 3.16 8.70
CA ILE A 40 -7.36 3.21 8.08
C ILE A 40 -6.31 2.67 9.07
N THR A 41 -5.66 1.56 8.69
CA THR A 41 -4.56 1.00 9.49
C THR A 41 -3.22 1.63 9.10
N GLY A 42 -2.34 1.88 10.07
CA GLY A 42 -1.05 2.52 9.82
C GLY A 42 -1.16 4.00 9.46
N ALA A 43 -2.17 4.68 10.00
CA ALA A 43 -2.54 6.05 9.64
C ALA A 43 -1.81 7.16 10.41
N SER A 44 -0.91 6.82 11.34
CA SER A 44 -0.15 7.83 12.08
C SER A 44 0.91 8.54 11.23
N ARG A 45 1.33 7.94 10.11
CA ARG A 45 2.40 8.45 9.24
C ARG A 45 2.36 7.87 7.82
N GLY A 46 3.25 8.35 6.96
CA GLY A 46 3.47 7.84 5.61
C GLY A 46 2.20 7.86 4.75
N LEU A 47 2.05 6.84 3.89
CA LEU A 47 0.91 6.76 2.98
C LEU A 47 -0.45 6.70 3.70
N GLY A 48 -0.53 6.05 4.87
CA GLY A 48 -1.77 5.95 5.63
C GLY A 48 -2.27 7.33 6.06
N LEU A 49 -1.37 8.19 6.55
CA LEU A 49 -1.69 9.58 6.90
C LEU A 49 -2.06 10.41 5.66
N VAL A 50 -1.37 10.22 4.54
CA VAL A 50 -1.69 10.92 3.28
C VAL A 50 -3.09 10.57 2.77
N ILE A 51 -3.46 9.29 2.82
CA ILE A 51 -4.81 8.83 2.49
C ILE A 51 -5.84 9.44 3.46
N ALA A 52 -5.53 9.43 4.76
CA ALA A 52 -6.41 10.00 5.78
C ALA A 52 -6.66 11.50 5.55
N ARG A 53 -5.64 12.28 5.20
CA ARG A 53 -5.75 13.71 4.88
C ARG A 53 -6.71 13.95 3.72
N GLN A 54 -6.55 13.21 2.61
CA GLN A 54 -7.44 13.35 1.47
C GLN A 54 -8.88 12.95 1.82
N LEU A 55 -9.08 11.89 2.60
CA LEU A 55 -10.41 11.49 3.04
C LEU A 55 -11.06 12.50 4.01
N ALA A 56 -10.27 13.13 4.87
CA ALA A 56 -10.71 14.23 5.71
C ALA A 56 -11.20 15.41 4.85
N ASP A 57 -10.42 15.80 3.84
CA ASP A 57 -10.78 16.87 2.91
C ASP A 57 -12.06 16.53 2.09
N HIS A 58 -12.37 15.25 1.90
CA HIS A 58 -13.62 14.79 1.29
C HIS A 58 -14.79 14.59 2.28
N GLY A 59 -14.59 14.89 3.58
CA GLY A 59 -15.64 14.83 4.60
C GLY A 59 -15.99 13.41 5.08
N ALA A 60 -15.07 12.46 4.97
CA ALA A 60 -15.24 11.14 5.58
C ALA A 60 -15.09 11.19 7.11
N ARG A 61 -15.71 10.23 7.80
CA ARG A 61 -15.52 9.98 9.24
C ARG A 61 -14.43 8.93 9.39
N LEU A 62 -13.36 9.24 10.11
CA LEU A 62 -12.14 8.46 10.09
C LEU A 62 -11.94 7.71 11.41
N ALA A 63 -11.77 6.40 11.33
CA ALA A 63 -11.24 5.58 12.41
C ALA A 63 -9.80 5.21 12.07
N ILE A 64 -8.84 5.79 12.80
CA ILE A 64 -7.41 5.61 12.52
C ILE A 64 -6.75 4.76 13.60
N THR A 65 -5.81 3.92 13.19
CA THR A 65 -5.03 3.12 14.13
C THR A 65 -3.56 2.98 13.75
N ALA A 66 -2.72 2.95 14.78
CA ALA A 66 -1.31 2.63 14.76
C ALA A 66 -0.90 2.14 16.16
N ARG A 67 0.36 1.71 16.33
CA ARG A 67 0.86 1.23 17.63
C ARG A 67 1.22 2.37 18.61
N SER A 68 1.77 3.47 18.09
CA SER A 68 2.19 4.61 18.91
C SER A 68 0.99 5.50 19.19
N GLN A 69 0.60 5.62 20.46
CA GLN A 69 -0.46 6.54 20.88
C GLN A 69 -0.08 7.99 20.59
N GLU A 70 1.20 8.35 20.76
CA GLU A 70 1.69 9.70 20.56
C GLU A 70 1.60 10.12 19.09
N ASP A 71 2.15 9.32 18.18
CA ASP A 71 2.10 9.59 16.74
C ASP A 71 0.66 9.65 16.24
N LEU A 72 -0.19 8.76 16.77
CA LEU A 72 -1.60 8.70 16.42
C LEU A 72 -2.35 9.95 16.89
N ALA A 73 -2.05 10.47 18.08
CA ALA A 73 -2.62 11.70 18.58
C ALA A 73 -2.18 12.93 17.77
N VAL A 74 -0.94 12.96 17.27
CA VAL A 74 -0.48 14.00 16.34
C VAL A 74 -1.28 13.95 15.04
N ALA A 75 -1.39 12.76 14.44
CA ALA A 75 -2.17 12.56 13.22
C ALA A 75 -3.65 12.92 13.40
N ALA A 76 -4.26 12.52 14.52
CA ALA A 76 -5.66 12.82 14.83
C ALA A 76 -5.91 14.34 14.86
N ARG A 77 -5.10 15.10 15.59
CA ARG A 77 -5.22 16.57 15.66
C ARG A 77 -5.10 17.22 14.29
N GLU A 78 -4.19 16.73 13.45
CA GLU A 78 -4.04 17.27 12.09
C GLU A 78 -5.29 17.02 11.24
N LEU A 79 -5.89 15.83 11.33
CA LEU A 79 -7.09 15.45 10.60
C LEU A 79 -8.33 16.19 11.11
N GLU A 80 -8.44 16.41 12.42
CA GLU A 80 -9.50 17.21 13.04
C GLU A 80 -9.41 18.69 12.61
N GLN A 81 -8.21 19.24 12.50
CA GLN A 81 -7.99 20.60 11.97
C GLN A 81 -8.44 20.76 10.50
N ARG A 82 -8.52 19.65 9.75
CA ARG A 82 -9.10 19.60 8.40
C ARG A 82 -10.63 19.44 8.41
N GLY A 83 -11.25 19.35 9.59
CA GLY A 83 -12.70 19.26 9.76
C GLY A 83 -13.26 17.84 9.74
N ALA A 84 -12.42 16.81 9.81
CA ALA A 84 -12.88 15.43 9.91
C ALA A 84 -13.30 15.07 11.34
N GLU A 85 -14.31 14.21 11.46
CA GLU A 85 -14.58 13.48 12.70
C GLU A 85 -13.60 12.29 12.77
N VAL A 86 -12.78 12.25 13.82
CA VAL A 86 -11.70 11.27 13.95
C VAL A 86 -11.84 10.46 15.24
N LEU A 87 -11.83 9.14 15.11
CA LEU A 87 -11.67 8.20 16.20
C LEU A 87 -10.26 7.58 16.11
N ALA A 88 -9.38 7.97 17.01
CA ALA A 88 -7.99 7.53 17.04
C ALA A 88 -7.77 6.53 18.18
N LEU A 89 -7.52 5.28 17.84
CA LEU A 89 -7.34 4.20 18.82
C LEU A 89 -6.05 3.41 18.54
N PRO A 90 -5.18 3.23 19.55
CA PRO A 90 -3.99 2.43 19.40
C PRO A 90 -4.39 0.96 19.25
N CYS A 91 -3.82 0.26 18.28
CA CYS A 91 -4.04 -1.18 18.09
C CYS A 91 -2.88 -1.79 17.30
N ASP A 92 -2.33 -2.89 17.81
CA ASP A 92 -1.44 -3.75 17.04
C ASP A 92 -2.25 -4.70 16.17
N VAL A 93 -2.36 -4.37 14.88
CA VAL A 93 -3.12 -5.17 13.90
C VAL A 93 -2.61 -6.60 13.71
N ARG A 94 -1.43 -6.93 14.26
CA ARG A 94 -0.89 -8.31 14.30
C ARG A 94 -1.60 -9.18 15.34
N VAL A 95 -2.33 -8.57 16.29
CA VAL A 95 -3.04 -9.23 17.38
C VAL A 95 -4.54 -9.20 17.09
N ARG A 96 -5.14 -10.39 16.89
CA ARG A 96 -6.54 -10.51 16.49
C ARG A 96 -7.51 -9.88 17.49
N ASP A 97 -7.27 -10.08 18.79
CA ASP A 97 -8.17 -9.59 19.84
C ASP A 97 -8.14 -8.06 19.95
N GLU A 98 -6.98 -7.43 19.71
CA GLU A 98 -6.88 -5.97 19.62
C GLU A 98 -7.65 -5.42 18.41
N VAL A 99 -7.59 -6.11 17.26
CA VAL A 99 -8.38 -5.75 16.07
C VAL A 99 -9.88 -5.85 16.34
N ALA A 100 -10.33 -6.90 17.02
CA ALA A 100 -11.73 -7.06 17.41
C ALA A 100 -12.19 -5.92 18.33
N GLY A 101 -11.45 -5.63 19.40
CA GLY A 101 -11.76 -4.52 20.31
C GLY A 101 -11.69 -3.14 19.64
N PHE A 102 -10.83 -2.96 18.64
CA PHE A 102 -10.79 -1.75 17.83
C PHE A 102 -12.06 -1.61 16.97
N VAL A 103 -12.45 -2.64 16.21
CA VAL A 103 -13.63 -2.59 15.33
C VAL A 103 -14.93 -2.46 16.15
N GLU A 104 -15.00 -3.09 17.32
CA GLU A 104 -16.12 -2.92 18.26
C GLU A 104 -16.29 -1.45 18.67
N GLN A 105 -15.20 -0.78 19.07
CA GLN A 105 -15.25 0.64 19.43
C GLN A 105 -15.62 1.53 18.22
N VAL A 106 -15.10 1.24 17.04
CA VAL A 106 -15.47 1.96 15.80
C VAL A 106 -16.96 1.83 15.53
N THR A 107 -17.51 0.61 15.63
CA THR A 107 -18.92 0.35 15.34
C THR A 107 -19.84 0.87 16.43
N SER A 108 -19.39 0.93 17.68
CA SER A 108 -20.11 1.62 18.77
C SER A 108 -20.23 3.13 18.50
N GLN A 109 -19.15 3.77 18.06
CA GLN A 109 -19.12 5.22 17.82
C GLN A 109 -19.76 5.64 16.48
N PHE A 110 -19.52 4.87 15.42
CA PHE A 110 -19.93 5.21 14.06
C PHE A 110 -21.14 4.40 13.55
N GLY A 111 -21.57 3.39 14.30
CA GLY A 111 -22.71 2.51 13.99
C GLY A 111 -22.40 1.37 13.01
N SER A 112 -21.42 1.53 12.12
CA SER A 112 -20.94 0.48 11.19
C SER A 112 -19.62 0.91 10.55
N VAL A 113 -19.09 0.07 9.65
CA VAL A 113 -17.90 0.34 8.84
C VAL A 113 -18.28 0.27 7.37
N ASP A 114 -17.98 1.33 6.63
CA ASP A 114 -18.22 1.42 5.19
C ASP A 114 -16.98 0.94 4.42
N VAL A 115 -15.82 1.49 4.78
CA VAL A 115 -14.58 1.28 4.04
C VAL A 115 -13.46 0.87 5.00
N LEU A 116 -12.71 -0.16 4.63
CA LEU A 116 -11.47 -0.57 5.30
C LEU A 116 -10.30 -0.31 4.35
N ILE A 117 -9.30 0.44 4.79
CA ILE A 117 -8.05 0.67 4.05
C ILE A 117 -6.89 0.13 4.87
N ASN A 118 -6.37 -1.01 4.43
CA ASN A 118 -5.22 -1.68 5.03
C ASN A 118 -3.92 -1.13 4.46
N VAL A 119 -3.23 -0.29 5.26
CA VAL A 119 -1.94 0.33 4.88
C VAL A 119 -0.81 -0.09 5.82
N ALA A 120 -1.11 -0.50 7.06
CA ALA A 120 -0.11 -0.94 8.02
C ALA A 120 0.82 -2.00 7.41
N GLY A 121 2.13 -1.81 7.59
CA GLY A 121 3.13 -2.71 7.04
C GLY A 121 4.54 -2.37 7.49
N ILE A 122 5.44 -3.32 7.27
CA ILE A 122 6.88 -3.19 7.48
C ILE A 122 7.64 -3.53 6.21
N ILE A 123 8.85 -2.99 6.09
CA ILE A 123 9.79 -3.26 5.02
C ILE A 123 11.08 -3.76 5.67
N THR A 124 11.57 -4.91 5.21
CA THR A 124 12.84 -5.50 5.64
C THR A 124 13.74 -5.65 4.41
N VAL A 125 14.94 -5.09 4.49
CA VAL A 125 15.91 -5.02 3.40
C VAL A 125 17.26 -5.62 3.83
N GLY A 126 17.83 -6.46 2.98
CA GLY A 126 19.19 -6.99 3.09
C GLY A 126 19.35 -8.29 2.29
N PRO A 127 20.58 -8.80 2.13
CA PRO A 127 20.84 -10.02 1.38
C PRO A 127 20.21 -11.24 2.07
N ILE A 128 19.90 -12.29 1.31
CA ILE A 128 19.25 -13.50 1.83
C ILE A 128 20.04 -14.14 2.99
N ASP A 129 21.38 -14.08 2.95
CA ASP A 129 22.27 -14.59 3.99
C ASP A 129 22.12 -13.86 5.34
N ALA A 130 21.62 -12.61 5.31
CA ALA A 130 21.34 -11.81 6.49
C ALA A 130 19.91 -12.03 7.03
N MET A 131 19.02 -12.66 6.26
CA MET A 131 17.64 -12.91 6.65
C MET A 131 17.54 -14.14 7.57
N THR A 132 16.60 -14.10 8.51
CA THR A 132 16.25 -15.21 9.39
C THR A 132 14.79 -15.58 9.20
N PHE A 133 14.39 -16.76 9.71
CA PHE A 133 12.99 -17.21 9.63
C PHE A 133 12.04 -16.20 10.27
N GLU A 134 12.45 -15.59 11.39
CA GLU A 134 11.68 -14.60 12.13
C GLU A 134 11.42 -13.33 11.29
N ASP A 135 12.32 -12.95 10.37
CA ASP A 135 12.07 -11.84 9.45
C ASP A 135 10.92 -12.15 8.47
N PHE A 136 10.81 -13.42 8.03
CA PHE A 136 9.68 -13.89 7.21
C PHE A 136 8.40 -13.94 8.02
N GLU A 137 8.46 -14.45 9.25
CA GLU A 137 7.30 -14.51 10.15
C GLU A 137 6.79 -13.10 10.46
N ASP A 138 7.64 -12.15 10.86
CA ASP A 138 7.23 -10.77 11.17
C ASP A 138 6.65 -10.07 9.93
N SER A 139 7.23 -10.31 8.75
CA SER A 139 6.69 -9.83 7.47
C SER A 139 5.29 -10.41 7.20
N MET A 140 5.09 -11.71 7.41
CA MET A 140 3.79 -12.36 7.23
C MET A 140 2.74 -11.87 8.23
N ARG A 141 3.10 -11.81 9.53
CA ARG A 141 2.24 -11.31 10.60
C ARG A 141 1.76 -9.90 10.31
N THR A 142 2.67 -9.03 9.88
CA THR A 142 2.40 -7.60 9.74
C THR A 142 1.80 -7.23 8.39
N ASN A 143 2.27 -7.81 7.28
CA ASN A 143 1.85 -7.38 5.95
C ASN A 143 0.71 -8.24 5.37
N CYS A 144 0.44 -9.44 5.89
CA CYS A 144 -0.59 -10.33 5.36
C CYS A 144 -1.64 -10.72 6.40
N TRP A 145 -1.24 -11.27 7.54
CA TRP A 145 -2.22 -11.72 8.55
C TRP A 145 -2.97 -10.56 9.21
N SER A 146 -2.34 -9.41 9.42
CA SER A 146 -3.04 -8.19 9.87
C SER A 146 -4.20 -7.79 8.94
N VAL A 147 -4.00 -7.92 7.63
CA VAL A 147 -5.02 -7.66 6.60
C VAL A 147 -6.12 -8.69 6.66
N LEU A 148 -5.77 -9.96 6.92
CA LEU A 148 -6.76 -11.01 7.15
C LEU A 148 -7.60 -10.70 8.41
N HIS A 149 -6.96 -10.37 9.53
CA HIS A 149 -7.64 -10.06 10.79
C HIS A 149 -8.66 -8.94 10.60
N THR A 150 -8.21 -7.79 10.10
CA THR A 150 -9.05 -6.61 9.88
C THR A 150 -10.15 -6.85 8.86
N SER A 151 -9.85 -7.55 7.76
CA SER A 151 -10.86 -7.85 6.73
C SER A 151 -11.94 -8.77 7.25
N LEU A 152 -11.60 -9.81 8.03
CA LEU A 152 -12.57 -10.70 8.62
C LEU A 152 -13.41 -10.00 9.68
N GLU A 153 -12.82 -9.09 10.46
CA GLU A 153 -13.51 -8.39 11.53
C GLU A 153 -14.54 -7.37 11.02
N VAL A 154 -14.26 -6.65 9.93
CA VAL A 154 -15.24 -5.69 9.36
C VAL A 154 -16.34 -6.37 8.53
N LEU A 155 -16.11 -7.61 8.10
CA LEU A 155 -16.97 -8.28 7.12
C LEU A 155 -18.42 -8.51 7.60
N PRO A 156 -18.69 -8.92 8.86
CA PRO A 156 -20.07 -9.00 9.38
C PRO A 156 -20.84 -7.69 9.24
N HIS A 157 -20.18 -6.54 9.48
CA HIS A 157 -20.80 -5.22 9.39
C HIS A 157 -21.11 -4.83 7.94
N MET A 158 -20.17 -5.08 7.02
CA MET A 158 -20.38 -4.85 5.59
C MET A 158 -21.48 -5.75 5.00
N ARG A 159 -21.57 -7.00 5.48
CA ARG A 159 -22.64 -7.95 5.12
C ARG A 159 -24.00 -7.50 5.57
N ALA A 160 -24.12 -7.06 6.82
CA ALA A 160 -25.35 -6.49 7.36
C ALA A 160 -25.80 -5.27 6.55
N ALA A 161 -24.87 -4.43 6.13
CA ALA A 161 -25.12 -3.28 5.28
C ALA A 161 -25.37 -3.61 3.79
N ARG A 162 -25.07 -4.85 3.34
CA ARG A 162 -25.03 -5.26 1.93
C ARG A 162 -24.20 -4.32 1.05
N TRP A 163 -23.14 -3.77 1.64
CA TRP A 163 -22.28 -2.79 1.02
C TRP A 163 -20.94 -2.74 1.77
N GLY A 164 -19.85 -2.69 1.01
CA GLY A 164 -18.53 -2.51 1.60
C GLY A 164 -17.47 -2.20 0.56
N ARG A 165 -16.39 -1.57 1.01
CA ARG A 165 -15.16 -1.42 0.24
C ARG A 165 -13.97 -1.80 1.10
N ILE A 166 -13.12 -2.67 0.58
CA ILE A 166 -11.87 -3.05 1.23
C ILE A 166 -10.74 -2.69 0.28
N VAL A 167 -9.74 -1.97 0.77
CA VAL A 167 -8.53 -1.64 0.03
C VAL A 167 -7.35 -2.24 0.75
N ASN A 168 -6.61 -3.10 0.06
CA ASN A 168 -5.39 -3.70 0.59
C ASN A 168 -4.19 -3.10 -0.15
N VAL A 169 -3.37 -2.32 0.56
CA VAL A 169 -2.18 -1.68 0.00
C VAL A 169 -1.01 -2.67 -0.01
N ALA A 170 -0.87 -3.34 -1.14
CA ALA A 170 0.23 -4.22 -1.49
C ALA A 170 1.46 -3.42 -1.92
N SER A 171 2.12 -3.94 -2.94
CA SER A 171 3.29 -3.35 -3.57
C SER A 171 3.48 -4.07 -4.89
N LEU A 172 4.24 -3.48 -5.80
CA LEU A 172 4.85 -4.23 -6.89
C LEU A 172 5.69 -5.41 -6.37
N GLY A 173 6.20 -5.32 -5.14
CA GLY A 173 6.82 -6.43 -4.42
C GLY A 173 5.92 -7.67 -4.21
N GLY A 174 4.59 -7.52 -4.34
CA GLY A 174 3.62 -8.63 -4.31
C GLY A 174 3.31 -9.23 -5.68
N LYS A 175 3.99 -8.75 -6.72
CA LYS A 175 3.89 -9.25 -8.10
C LYS A 175 5.23 -9.73 -8.62
N ARG A 176 6.32 -9.21 -8.07
CA ARG A 176 7.71 -9.55 -8.42
C ARG A 176 8.58 -9.40 -7.18
N ALA A 177 9.51 -10.32 -6.96
CA ALA A 177 10.48 -10.20 -5.90
C ALA A 177 11.64 -9.31 -6.38
N VAL A 178 11.89 -8.21 -5.66
CA VAL A 178 13.10 -7.41 -5.86
C VAL A 178 14.18 -8.00 -4.95
N PRO A 179 15.43 -8.12 -5.43
CA PRO A 179 16.54 -8.57 -4.59
C PRO A 179 16.60 -7.79 -3.28
N HIS A 180 17.08 -8.47 -2.23
CA HIS A 180 17.22 -7.96 -0.87
C HIS A 180 15.92 -7.64 -0.13
N MET A 181 14.74 -7.91 -0.71
CA MET A 181 13.46 -7.69 -0.04
C MET A 181 12.63 -8.99 0.05
N LEU A 182 13.28 -10.14 0.16
CA LEU A 182 12.58 -11.43 0.02
C LEU A 182 11.49 -11.67 1.08
N PRO A 183 11.71 -11.45 2.40
CA PRO A 183 10.64 -11.58 3.40
C PRO A 183 9.44 -10.68 3.10
N TYR A 184 9.73 -9.42 2.73
CA TYR A 184 8.74 -8.44 2.34
C TYR A 184 7.95 -8.89 1.11
N ALA A 185 8.64 -9.30 0.05
CA ALA A 185 8.03 -9.76 -1.20
C ALA A 185 7.10 -10.95 -0.93
N VAL A 186 7.58 -12.00 -0.25
CA VAL A 186 6.76 -13.18 0.12
C VAL A 186 5.45 -12.75 0.79
N SER A 187 5.53 -11.86 1.79
CA SER A 187 4.35 -11.36 2.49
C SER A 187 3.37 -10.59 1.59
N LYS A 188 3.89 -9.78 0.65
CA LYS A 188 3.05 -9.00 -0.29
C LYS A 188 2.45 -9.89 -1.39
N PHE A 189 3.12 -10.96 -1.82
CA PHE A 189 2.55 -11.97 -2.71
C PHE A 189 1.39 -12.70 -2.02
N ALA A 190 1.58 -13.13 -0.77
CA ALA A 190 0.54 -13.76 0.02
C ALA A 190 -0.69 -12.83 0.17
N MET A 191 -0.47 -11.55 0.46
CA MET A 191 -1.56 -10.57 0.57
C MET A 191 -2.30 -10.31 -0.75
N VAL A 192 -1.61 -10.34 -1.90
CA VAL A 192 -2.26 -10.28 -3.22
C VAL A 192 -3.16 -11.50 -3.42
N GLY A 193 -2.67 -12.70 -3.06
CA GLY A 193 -3.47 -13.93 -3.08
C GLY A 193 -4.73 -13.83 -2.21
N LEU A 194 -4.56 -13.39 -0.96
CA LEU A 194 -5.66 -13.14 -0.03
C LEU A 194 -6.69 -12.17 -0.62
N SER A 195 -6.24 -11.05 -1.18
CA SER A 195 -7.13 -10.04 -1.75
C SER A 195 -7.91 -10.57 -2.97
N ASN A 196 -7.28 -11.42 -3.79
CA ASN A 196 -7.94 -12.06 -4.93
C ASN A 196 -9.02 -13.04 -4.47
N GLY A 197 -8.75 -13.84 -3.43
CA GLY A 197 -9.73 -14.74 -2.82
C GLY A 197 -10.93 -13.98 -2.27
N LEU A 198 -10.71 -13.00 -1.39
CA LEU A 198 -11.76 -12.15 -0.83
C LEU A 198 -12.59 -11.47 -1.93
N ARG A 199 -11.95 -10.97 -2.99
CA ARG A 199 -12.68 -10.35 -4.11
C ARG A 199 -13.60 -11.32 -4.82
N ALA A 200 -13.15 -12.54 -5.07
CA ALA A 200 -13.93 -13.55 -5.78
C ALA A 200 -15.16 -13.97 -4.96
N GLU A 201 -14.97 -14.11 -3.65
CA GLU A 201 -16.01 -14.54 -2.73
C GLU A 201 -17.01 -13.43 -2.41
N LEU A 202 -16.57 -12.19 -2.19
CA LEU A 202 -17.42 -11.13 -1.62
C LEU A 202 -18.20 -10.28 -2.65
N LYS A 203 -17.83 -10.36 -3.93
CA LYS A 203 -18.41 -9.50 -4.98
C LYS A 203 -19.94 -9.64 -5.09
N HIS A 204 -20.47 -10.85 -4.90
CA HIS A 204 -21.91 -11.11 -4.98
C HIS A 204 -22.69 -10.45 -3.82
N GLU A 205 -22.01 -10.13 -2.72
CA GLU A 205 -22.56 -9.44 -1.55
C GLU A 205 -22.45 -7.91 -1.68
N ASN A 206 -22.05 -7.37 -2.85
CA ASN A 206 -21.80 -5.95 -3.10
C ASN A 206 -20.67 -5.35 -2.23
N ILE A 207 -19.72 -6.20 -1.86
CA ILE A 207 -18.49 -5.83 -1.14
C ILE A 207 -17.33 -5.97 -2.13
N PHE A 208 -16.65 -4.85 -2.40
CA PHE A 208 -15.55 -4.83 -3.38
C PHE A 208 -14.20 -4.76 -2.69
N VAL A 209 -13.27 -5.62 -3.13
CA VAL A 209 -11.90 -5.65 -2.65
C VAL A 209 -10.95 -5.13 -3.74
N THR A 210 -10.29 -4.01 -3.46
CA THR A 210 -9.29 -3.37 -4.30
C THR A 210 -7.89 -3.69 -3.78
N THR A 211 -7.05 -4.27 -4.63
CA THR A 211 -5.62 -4.43 -4.34
C THR A 211 -4.84 -3.30 -4.99
N ALA A 212 -4.25 -2.45 -4.18
CA ALA A 212 -3.36 -1.39 -4.67
C ALA A 212 -1.92 -1.89 -4.68
N CYS A 213 -1.27 -1.86 -5.83
CA CYS A 213 0.10 -2.34 -6.04
C CYS A 213 1.01 -1.17 -6.39
N PRO A 214 1.47 -0.38 -5.40
CA PRO A 214 2.37 0.72 -5.67
C PRO A 214 3.82 0.30 -5.90
N GLY A 215 4.51 1.08 -6.74
CA GLY A 215 5.97 1.10 -6.79
C GLY A 215 6.59 1.90 -5.65
N LEU A 216 7.86 2.28 -5.80
CA LEU A 216 8.53 3.19 -4.87
C LEU A 216 7.77 4.51 -4.80
N MET A 217 7.74 5.12 -3.61
CA MET A 217 6.93 6.30 -3.36
C MET A 217 7.57 7.17 -2.28
N ARG A 218 7.63 8.47 -2.55
CA ARG A 218 8.17 9.49 -1.65
C ARG A 218 7.21 9.70 -0.49
N THR A 219 7.30 8.80 0.47
CA THR A 219 6.55 8.81 1.73
C THR A 219 7.44 9.10 2.92
N GLY A 220 8.77 8.97 2.75
CA GLY A 220 9.75 8.94 3.85
C GLY A 220 9.89 7.57 4.53
N SER A 221 9.24 6.52 4.00
CA SER A 221 9.30 5.16 4.57
C SER A 221 10.70 4.54 4.72
N PRO A 222 11.74 4.87 3.89
CA PRO A 222 13.08 4.36 4.11
C PRO A 222 13.61 4.56 5.53
N ARG A 223 13.30 5.69 6.21
CA ARG A 223 13.75 5.94 7.60
C ARG A 223 13.27 4.87 8.59
N ASN A 224 12.09 4.30 8.34
CA ASN A 224 11.42 3.38 9.26
C ASN A 224 11.49 1.91 8.81
N ALA A 225 12.01 1.66 7.61
CA ALA A 225 12.36 0.34 7.14
C ALA A 225 13.50 -0.26 8.00
N THR A 226 13.55 -1.59 8.03
CA THR A 226 14.58 -2.36 8.72
C THR A 226 15.62 -2.81 7.70
N PHE A 227 16.89 -2.56 8.02
CA PHE A 227 18.04 -2.92 7.18
C PHE A 227 18.94 -3.91 7.93
N LYS A 228 19.46 -4.91 7.22
CA LYS A 228 20.38 -5.94 7.72
C LYS A 228 21.62 -6.02 6.82
N GLY A 229 22.64 -6.76 7.24
CA GLY A 229 23.90 -6.85 6.49
C GLY A 229 24.68 -5.53 6.48
N GLN A 230 25.07 -5.05 5.30
CA GLN A 230 25.71 -3.75 5.10
C GLN A 230 24.66 -2.62 5.16
N HIS A 231 24.01 -2.47 6.31
CA HIS A 231 22.76 -1.71 6.47
C HIS A 231 22.82 -0.25 5.97
N ARG A 232 23.97 0.42 6.07
CA ARG A 232 24.17 1.79 5.55
C ARG A 232 24.16 1.85 4.03
N ASP A 233 24.78 0.88 3.37
CA ASP A 233 24.84 0.80 1.91
C ASP A 233 23.48 0.39 1.34
N GLU A 234 22.81 -0.54 2.01
CA GLU A 234 21.41 -0.93 1.71
C GLU A 234 20.47 0.27 1.82
N TYR A 235 20.59 1.05 2.90
CA TYR A 235 19.79 2.26 3.11
C TYR A 235 20.09 3.33 2.05
N ALA A 236 21.36 3.54 1.70
CA ALA A 236 21.75 4.52 0.68
C ALA A 236 21.12 4.16 -0.68
N TRP A 237 21.28 2.92 -1.15
CA TRP A 237 20.67 2.46 -2.40
C TRP A 237 19.12 2.59 -2.37
N PHE A 238 18.49 2.11 -1.30
CA PHE A 238 17.03 2.12 -1.17
C PHE A 238 16.48 3.55 -1.12
N SER A 239 17.09 4.44 -0.33
CA SER A 239 16.67 5.83 -0.20
C SER A 239 16.90 6.65 -1.48
N ILE A 240 17.97 6.40 -2.23
CA ILE A 240 18.19 7.02 -3.54
C ILE A 240 17.11 6.58 -4.53
N GLY A 241 16.82 5.28 -4.59
CA GLY A 241 15.75 4.74 -5.45
C GLY A 241 14.39 5.37 -5.15
N ASP A 242 14.05 5.52 -3.87
CA ASP A 242 12.79 6.12 -3.41
C ASP A 242 12.71 7.63 -3.69
N SER A 243 13.84 8.30 -3.96
CA SER A 243 13.92 9.73 -4.20
C SER A 243 13.86 10.12 -5.69
N LEU A 244 14.23 9.20 -6.58
CA LEU A 244 14.34 9.48 -8.02
C LEU A 244 12.93 9.57 -8.68
N PRO A 245 12.51 10.71 -9.26
CA PRO A 245 11.14 10.90 -9.76
C PRO A 245 10.69 9.96 -10.89
N VAL A 246 11.65 9.35 -11.61
CA VAL A 246 11.38 8.36 -12.65
C VAL A 246 11.05 6.98 -12.03
N LEU A 247 11.65 6.67 -10.88
CA LEU A 247 11.52 5.38 -10.19
C LEU A 247 10.44 5.41 -9.10
N SER A 248 10.27 6.57 -8.47
CA SER A 248 9.35 6.80 -7.37
C SER A 248 8.22 7.75 -7.73
N MET A 249 7.09 7.62 -7.06
CA MET A 249 5.95 8.51 -7.24
C MET A 249 5.67 9.39 -6.02
N ASP A 250 4.89 10.44 -6.24
CA ASP A 250 4.40 11.28 -5.16
C ASP A 250 3.34 10.53 -4.32
N ALA A 251 3.40 10.68 -3.00
CA ALA A 251 2.48 9.99 -2.09
C ALA A 251 1.03 10.51 -2.20
N GLY A 252 0.84 11.80 -2.47
CA GLY A 252 -0.49 12.37 -2.69
C GLY A 252 -1.14 11.83 -3.95
N MET A 253 -0.39 11.79 -5.06
CA MET A 253 -0.86 11.15 -6.30
C MET A 253 -1.11 9.64 -6.13
N ALA A 254 -0.34 8.98 -5.26
CA ALA A 254 -0.57 7.57 -4.94
C ALA A 254 -1.89 7.38 -4.20
N ALA A 255 -2.15 8.19 -3.17
CA ALA A 255 -3.39 8.18 -2.42
C ALA A 255 -4.60 8.45 -3.33
N GLU A 256 -4.52 9.43 -4.22
CA GLU A 256 -5.60 9.77 -5.17
C GLU A 256 -5.95 8.56 -6.06
N GLN A 257 -4.94 7.92 -6.67
CA GLN A 257 -5.15 6.71 -7.49
C GLN A 257 -5.75 5.53 -6.69
N ILE A 258 -5.40 5.41 -5.41
CA ILE A 258 -5.94 4.38 -4.51
C ILE A 258 -7.41 4.66 -4.21
N LEU A 259 -7.75 5.90 -3.86
CA LEU A 259 -9.12 6.32 -3.52
C LEU A 259 -10.03 6.23 -4.75
N ASP A 260 -9.58 6.66 -5.92
CA ASP A 260 -10.30 6.53 -7.19
C ASP A 260 -10.62 5.06 -7.51
N ALA A 261 -9.63 4.17 -7.32
CA ALA A 261 -9.80 2.75 -7.56
C ALA A 261 -10.81 2.13 -6.58
N CYS A 262 -10.81 2.59 -5.33
CA CYS A 262 -11.78 2.20 -4.31
C CYS A 262 -13.20 2.64 -4.67
N GLN A 263 -13.39 3.92 -5.00
CA GLN A 263 -14.68 4.48 -5.41
C GLN A 263 -15.29 3.71 -6.58
N GLN A 264 -14.48 3.36 -7.57
CA GLN A 264 -14.93 2.65 -8.77
C GLN A 264 -15.07 1.13 -8.57
N GLY A 265 -14.72 0.60 -7.39
CA GLY A 265 -14.73 -0.84 -7.12
C GLY A 265 -13.81 -1.63 -8.06
N ARG A 266 -12.63 -1.09 -8.37
CA ARG A 266 -11.63 -1.77 -9.19
C ARG A 266 -11.02 -2.92 -8.41
N GLY A 267 -10.85 -4.08 -9.05
CA GLY A 267 -10.25 -5.23 -8.39
C GLY A 267 -8.77 -5.02 -8.07
N GLU A 268 -8.01 -4.47 -9.03
CA GLU A 268 -6.59 -4.22 -8.89
C GLU A 268 -6.22 -2.91 -9.55
N VAL A 269 -5.26 -2.20 -8.96
CA VAL A 269 -4.68 -0.98 -9.52
C VAL A 269 -3.17 -0.99 -9.32
N PHE A 270 -2.43 -0.77 -10.40
CA PHE A 270 -0.99 -0.54 -10.35
C PHE A 270 -0.76 0.95 -10.19
N ILE A 271 -0.32 1.36 -9.01
CA ILE A 271 -0.06 2.77 -8.74
C ILE A 271 1.28 3.12 -9.35
N ARG A 272 1.26 4.04 -10.31
CA ARG A 272 2.46 4.42 -11.07
C ARG A 272 2.47 5.90 -11.39
N SER A 273 3.67 6.44 -11.53
CA SER A 273 3.87 7.67 -12.27
C SER A 273 3.57 7.43 -13.75
N PRO A 274 2.93 8.36 -14.47
CA PRO A 274 2.78 8.28 -15.93
C PRO A 274 4.12 8.13 -16.66
N LEU A 275 5.19 8.67 -16.07
CA LEU A 275 6.56 8.60 -16.59
C LEU A 275 7.22 7.23 -16.37
N ASN A 276 6.70 6.42 -15.46
CA ASN A 276 7.26 5.12 -15.14
C ASN A 276 6.69 4.04 -16.09
N VAL A 277 7.40 3.83 -17.19
CA VAL A 277 7.12 2.77 -18.19
C VAL A 277 7.68 1.41 -17.81
N SER A 278 8.56 1.33 -16.80
CA SER A 278 9.21 0.08 -16.43
C SER A 278 8.17 -0.96 -15.98
N ILE A 279 7.15 -0.53 -15.24
CA ILE A 279 6.06 -1.42 -14.79
C ILE A 279 5.33 -2.08 -15.97
N LEU A 280 5.16 -1.36 -17.09
CA LEU A 280 4.52 -1.88 -18.30
C LEU A 280 5.43 -2.87 -19.01
N LEU A 281 6.69 -2.50 -19.25
CA LEU A 281 7.68 -3.39 -19.88
C LEU A 281 7.84 -4.69 -19.08
N GLN A 282 7.80 -4.59 -17.75
CA GLN A 282 7.93 -5.73 -16.85
C GLN A 282 6.70 -6.65 -16.84
N ASN A 283 5.52 -6.16 -17.21
CA ASN A 283 4.32 -7.01 -17.38
C ASN A 283 4.33 -7.74 -18.73
N LEU A 284 4.94 -7.13 -19.75
CA LEU A 284 5.05 -7.72 -21.09
C LEU A 284 6.18 -8.75 -21.19
N PHE A 285 7.27 -8.53 -20.44
CA PHE A 285 8.48 -9.36 -20.50
C PHE A 285 8.93 -9.78 -19.09
N PRO A 286 8.18 -10.69 -18.42
CA PRO A 286 8.46 -11.07 -17.03
C PRO A 286 9.81 -11.79 -16.88
N GLU A 287 10.18 -12.67 -17.80
CA GLU A 287 11.43 -13.43 -17.77
C GLU A 287 12.66 -12.52 -17.91
N VAL A 288 12.68 -11.66 -18.93
CA VAL A 288 13.73 -10.66 -19.15
C VAL A 288 13.87 -9.74 -17.93
N THR A 289 12.75 -9.37 -17.31
CA THR A 289 12.78 -8.56 -16.09
C THR A 289 13.46 -9.29 -14.94
N GLN A 290 13.19 -10.58 -14.75
CA GLN A 290 13.83 -11.37 -13.70
C GLN A 290 15.34 -11.50 -13.94
N GLU A 291 15.77 -11.69 -15.18
CA GLU A 291 17.20 -11.71 -15.53
C GLU A 291 17.90 -10.38 -15.23
N ILE A 292 17.26 -9.25 -15.56
CA ILE A 292 17.79 -7.92 -15.24
C ILE A 292 17.89 -7.74 -13.71
N LEU A 293 16.89 -8.19 -12.95
CA LEU A 293 16.91 -8.12 -11.49
C LEU A 293 17.99 -9.04 -10.88
N ALA A 294 18.20 -10.22 -11.46
CA ALA A 294 19.28 -11.12 -11.05
C ALA A 294 20.67 -10.52 -11.35
N LEU A 295 20.83 -9.82 -12.49
CA LEU A 295 22.05 -9.09 -12.76
C LEU A 295 22.25 -7.92 -11.78
N ALA A 296 21.17 -7.22 -11.42
CA ALA A 296 21.23 -6.13 -10.45
C ALA A 296 21.66 -6.62 -9.05
N GLU A 297 21.36 -7.86 -8.66
CA GLU A 297 21.85 -8.45 -7.40
C GLU A 297 23.39 -8.43 -7.31
N THR A 298 24.09 -8.60 -8.44
CA THR A 298 25.56 -8.67 -8.44
C THR A 298 26.25 -7.37 -8.03
N VAL A 299 25.53 -6.24 -8.11
CA VAL A 299 26.03 -4.91 -7.72
C VAL A 299 25.47 -4.45 -6.37
N LEU A 300 24.59 -5.22 -5.73
CA LEU A 300 24.02 -4.87 -4.43
C LEU A 300 24.96 -5.25 -3.26
N PRO A 301 24.76 -4.63 -2.06
CA PRO A 301 25.61 -4.88 -0.91
C PRO A 301 25.57 -6.34 -0.45
N LYS A 302 26.72 -7.00 -0.37
CA LYS A 302 26.78 -8.40 0.07
C LYS A 302 26.61 -8.53 1.58
N MET A 303 26.48 -9.76 2.05
CA MET A 303 26.54 -10.07 3.48
C MET A 303 27.78 -9.42 4.13
N GLY A 304 27.60 -8.81 5.30
CA GLY A 304 28.63 -8.03 5.99
C GLY A 304 28.03 -7.09 7.03
N GLY A 305 28.78 -6.08 7.48
CA GLY A 305 28.28 -5.04 8.39
C GLY A 305 27.73 -5.59 9.71
N ILE A 306 26.46 -5.29 10.02
CA ILE A 306 25.80 -5.74 11.24
C ILE A 306 25.32 -7.20 11.18
N GLY A 307 25.55 -7.88 10.05
CA GLY A 307 25.19 -9.27 9.83
C GLY A 307 23.68 -9.48 9.90
N ARG A 308 23.24 -10.43 10.74
CA ARG A 308 21.82 -10.75 10.96
C ARG A 308 21.12 -9.83 11.96
N ARG A 309 21.81 -8.85 12.53
CA ARG A 309 21.15 -7.83 13.35
C ARG A 309 20.37 -6.86 12.47
N ALA A 310 19.40 -6.19 13.05
CA ALA A 310 18.55 -5.22 12.40
C ALA A 310 18.92 -3.80 12.85
N ALA A 311 18.91 -2.85 11.91
CA ALA A 311 18.98 -1.42 12.18
C ALA A 311 17.85 -0.71 11.44
N LYS A 312 17.36 0.40 12.00
CA LYS A 312 16.40 1.27 11.32
C LYS A 312 17.09 2.18 10.31
N GLY A 313 16.35 2.62 9.30
CA GLY A 313 16.87 3.54 8.28
C GLY A 313 17.44 4.83 8.88
N TYR A 314 16.78 5.40 9.90
CA TYR A 314 17.28 6.59 10.61
C TYR A 314 18.61 6.35 11.36
N GLU A 315 18.96 5.10 11.67
CA GLU A 315 20.26 4.71 12.27
C GLU A 315 21.31 4.39 11.19
N SER A 316 20.89 4.35 9.92
CA SER A 316 21.65 3.86 8.77
C SER A 316 22.13 4.98 7.84
N GLU A 317 21.98 6.24 8.25
CA GLU A 317 22.50 7.39 7.52
C GLU A 317 24.04 7.34 7.39
N SER A 318 24.56 7.85 6.28
CA SER A 318 25.97 7.79 5.88
C SER A 318 26.39 9.05 5.13
N ALA A 319 27.65 9.14 4.72
CA ALA A 319 28.15 10.29 3.94
C ALA A 319 27.41 10.50 2.59
N TRP A 320 26.70 9.50 2.07
CA TRP A 320 25.92 9.57 0.84
C TRP A 320 24.40 9.79 1.06
N SER A 321 23.94 9.70 2.31
CA SER A 321 22.55 9.92 2.71
C SER A 321 22.49 10.42 4.16
N PRO A 322 22.16 11.70 4.41
CA PRO A 322 21.47 12.63 3.51
C PRO A 322 22.36 13.22 2.40
N SER A 323 21.81 13.37 1.19
CA SER A 323 22.46 14.06 0.05
C SER A 323 21.41 14.79 -0.80
N VAL A 324 21.85 15.59 -1.78
CA VAL A 324 20.93 16.28 -2.72
C VAL A 324 19.97 15.28 -3.39
N LEU A 325 20.45 14.07 -3.68
CA LEU A 325 19.66 13.01 -4.30
C LEU A 325 18.54 12.48 -3.40
N THR A 326 18.61 12.65 -2.07
CA THR A 326 17.59 12.20 -1.12
C THR A 326 16.67 13.30 -0.59
N THR A 327 16.86 14.55 -1.05
CA THR A 327 16.12 15.74 -0.58
C THR A 327 14.59 15.56 -0.65
N LEU A 328 14.07 15.04 -1.76
CA LEU A 328 12.62 14.89 -1.93
C LEU A 328 12.02 13.88 -0.95
N THR A 329 12.76 12.81 -0.64
CA THR A 329 12.32 11.80 0.34
C THR A 329 12.41 12.33 1.77
N GLN A 330 13.40 13.18 2.08
CA GLN A 330 13.47 13.85 3.38
C GLN A 330 12.33 14.84 3.58
N GLN A 331 12.02 15.66 2.57
CA GLN A 331 10.86 16.56 2.60
C GLN A 331 9.56 15.77 2.80
N ALA A 332 9.40 14.65 2.09
CA ALA A 332 8.26 13.76 2.29
C ALA A 332 8.25 13.13 3.70
N ALA A 333 9.41 12.81 4.28
CA ALA A 333 9.49 12.27 5.63
C ALA A 333 8.99 13.26 6.68
N VAL A 334 9.39 14.54 6.56
CA VAL A 334 8.89 15.64 7.40
C VAL A 334 7.38 15.80 7.21
N ALA A 335 6.94 15.91 5.95
CA ALA A 335 5.54 16.16 5.63
C ALA A 335 4.60 15.03 6.07
N ASN A 336 5.10 13.80 6.18
CA ASN A 336 4.28 12.60 6.43
C ASN A 336 4.60 11.93 7.77
N ASN A 337 5.08 12.66 8.77
CA ASN A 337 5.33 12.17 10.14
C ASN A 337 6.23 10.92 10.21
N GLN A 338 7.28 10.85 9.39
CA GLN A 338 8.23 9.73 9.39
C GLN A 338 9.51 9.99 10.19
N LEU A 339 9.64 11.17 10.80
CA LEU A 339 10.86 11.58 11.50
C LEU A 339 11.11 10.82 12.79
#